data_AF-A0A7Y2XQM7-F1
#
_entry.id   AF-A0A7Y2XQM7-F1
#
_cell.length_a   1.000
_cell.length_b   1.000
_cell.length_c   1.000
_cell.angle_alpha   90.00
_cell.angle_beta   90.00
_cell.angle_gamma   90.00
#
_symmetry.space_group_name_H-M   'P 1'
#
loop_
_entity.id
_entity.type
_entity.pdbx_description
1 polymer ?
#
loop_
_entity_poly.entity_id
_entity_poly.type
_entity_poly.pdbx_seq_one_letter_code
_entity_poly.pdbx_strand_id
1 'polypeptide(L)' 'IVLRHAELWMDEPVTTIPSSSGTYLSVTVTIEATSKPQLDRIYQDLTDCEQVLIAL' A
#
# COMPACT_ATOMS: atom_id res chain seq x y z
N ILE A 1 -3.67 1.96 7.43
CA ILE A 1 -4.22 2.49 6.17
C ILE A 1 -4.75 1.36 5.31
N VAL A 2 -3.89 0.57 4.66
CA VAL A 2 -4.34 -0.51 3.75
C VAL A 2 -5.17 -1.58 4.46
N LEU A 3 -4.72 -2.06 5.63
CA LEU A 3 -5.46 -2.99 6.52
C LEU A 3 -6.83 -2.49 7.01
N ARG A 4 -7.09 -1.17 6.91
CA ARG A 4 -8.35 -0.56 7.33
C ARG A 4 -9.40 -0.59 6.21
N HIS A 5 -8.95 -0.78 4.98
CA HIS A 5 -9.77 -0.70 3.78
C HIS A 5 -9.87 -2.03 3.04
N ALA A 6 -8.83 -2.86 3.03
CA ALA A 6 -8.85 -4.19 2.43
C ALA A 6 -8.28 -5.26 3.36
N GLU A 7 -8.88 -6.45 3.28
CA GLU A 7 -8.28 -7.66 3.82
C GLU A 7 -7.04 -7.99 3.00
N LEU A 8 -5.92 -8.06 3.71
CA LEU A 8 -4.64 -8.43 3.17
C LEU A 8 -4.68 -9.91 2.74
N TRP A 9 -4.04 -10.23 1.61
CA TRP A 9 -3.90 -11.63 1.18
C TRP A 9 -3.21 -12.45 2.28
N MET A 10 -3.77 -13.62 2.62
CA MET A 10 -3.45 -14.35 3.86
C MET A 10 -2.00 -14.84 4.02
N ASP A 11 -1.20 -14.85 2.95
CA ASP A 11 0.12 -15.49 2.92
C ASP A 11 1.26 -14.48 3.07
N GLU A 12 1.42 -13.54 2.12
CA GLU A 12 2.42 -12.47 2.17
C GLU A 12 1.87 -11.18 1.55
N PRO A 13 1.11 -10.41 2.33
CA PRO A 13 0.40 -9.28 1.77
C PRO A 13 1.23 -8.01 1.69
N VAL A 14 2.37 -7.91 2.38
CA VAL A 14 3.21 -6.70 2.41
C VAL A 14 4.67 -7.10 2.26
N THR A 15 5.30 -6.63 1.19
CA THR A 15 6.74 -6.78 0.95
C THR A 15 7.38 -5.40 1.02
N THR A 16 8.29 -5.20 1.96
CA THR A 16 9.05 -3.95 2.09
C THR A 16 10.47 -4.15 1.63
N ILE A 17 10.89 -3.42 0.59
CA ILE A 17 12.23 -3.44 0.04
C ILE A 17 12.90 -2.10 0.40
N PRO A 18 13.85 -2.07 1.33
CA PRO A 18 14.62 -0.87 1.61
C PRO A 18 15.51 -0.54 0.40
N SER A 19 15.51 0.71 -0.06
CA SER A 19 16.43 1.12 -1.13
C SER A 19 17.87 1.08 -0.65
N SER A 20 18.80 0.71 -1.52
CA SER A 20 20.23 0.61 -1.23
C SER A 20 20.86 1.90 -0.69
N SER A 21 20.24 3.06 -0.92
CA SER A 21 20.72 4.36 -0.42
C SER A 21 20.08 4.79 0.90
N GLY A 22 19.15 4.02 1.47
CA GLY A 22 18.48 4.31 2.74
C GLY A 22 17.48 5.48 2.73
N THR A 23 17.30 6.16 1.60
CA THR A 23 16.42 7.33 1.49
C THR A 23 14.95 6.98 1.23
N TYR A 24 14.68 5.83 0.58
CA TYR A 24 13.33 5.45 0.16
C TYR A 24 13.03 3.99 0.54
N LEU A 25 11.79 3.73 0.96
CA LEU A 25 11.27 2.40 1.25
C LEU A 25 10.22 2.06 0.20
N SER A 26 10.47 1.02 -0.60
CA SER A 26 9.46 0.49 -1.51
C SER A 26 8.59 -0.50 -0.76
N VAL A 27 7.27 -0.28 -0.73
CA VAL A 27 6.31 -1.16 -0.08
C VAL A 27 5.35 -1.69 -1.13
N THR A 28 5.42 -2.98 -1.42
CA THR A 28 4.48 -3.68 -2.30
C THR A 28 3.42 -4.32 -1.43
N VAL A 29 2.15 -3.96 -1.64
CA VAL A 29 1.03 -4.58 -0.89
C VAL A 29 0.15 -5.37 -1.85
N THR A 30 0.02 -6.67 -1.59
CA THR A 30 -0.88 -7.57 -2.32
C THR A 30 -2.21 -7.65 -1.58
N ILE A 31 -3.27 -7.12 -2.19
CA ILE A 31 -4.64 -7.15 -1.65
C ILE A 31 -5.57 -7.92 -2.58
N GLU A 32 -6.59 -8.54 -2.00
CA GLU A 32 -7.72 -9.04 -2.78
C GLU A 32 -8.69 -7.87 -3.06
N ALA A 33 -8.74 -7.42 -4.31
CA ALA A 33 -9.64 -6.35 -4.72
C ALA A 33 -11.08 -6.88 -4.81
N THR A 34 -11.81 -6.81 -3.69
CA THR A 34 -13.23 -7.19 -3.64
C THR A 34 -14.14 -6.11 -4.20
N SER A 35 -13.64 -4.86 -4.36
CA SER A 35 -14.43 -3.74 -4.90
C SER A 35 -13.57 -2.60 -5.48
N LYS A 36 -14.01 -2.03 -6.60
CA LYS A 36 -13.40 -0.83 -7.21
C LYS A 36 -13.32 0.40 -6.27
N PRO A 37 -14.39 0.77 -5.52
CA PRO A 37 -14.32 1.89 -4.58
C PRO A 37 -13.44 1.62 -3.34
N GLN A 38 -13.10 0.36 -3.05
CA GLN A 38 -12.18 0.01 -1.98
C GLN A 38 -10.75 0.38 -2.38
N LEU A 39 -10.37 0.03 -3.61
CA LEU A 39 -9.05 0.34 -4.16
C LEU A 39 -8.81 1.85 -4.26
N ASP A 40 -9.83 2.59 -4.70
CA ASP A 40 -9.82 4.06 -4.77
C ASP A 40 -9.60 4.70 -3.39
N ARG A 41 -10.28 4.21 -2.34
CA ARG A 41 -10.05 4.68 -0.96
C ARG A 41 -8.63 4.40 -0.47
N ILE A 42 -8.08 3.23 -0.78
CA ILE A 42 -6.70 2.89 -0.41
C ILE A 42 -5.73 3.84 -1.09
N TYR A 43 -5.94 4.08 -2.39
CA TYR A 43 -5.12 5.01 -3.16
C TYR A 43 -5.22 6.44 -2.63
N GLN A 44 -6.42 6.87 -2.26
CA GLN A 44 -6.68 8.20 -1.70
C GLN A 44 -6.01 8.38 -0.34
N ASP A 45 -6.12 7.41 0.58
CA ASP A 45 -5.53 7.47 1.93
C ASP A 45 -3.99 7.35 1.89
N LEU A 46 -3.46 6.57 0.94
CA LEU A 46 -2.03 6.53 0.64
C LEU A 46 -1.56 7.87 0.08
N THR A 47 -2.31 8.49 -0.84
CA THR A 47 -1.96 9.81 -1.42
C THR A 47 -2.08 10.94 -0.39
N ASP A 48 -3.02 10.83 0.55
CA ASP A 48 -3.23 11.82 1.62
C ASP A 48 -2.12 11.77 2.69
N CYS A 49 -1.37 10.66 2.77
CA CYS A 49 -0.23 10.56 3.66
C CYS A 49 0.99 11.34 3.14
N GLU A 50 1.39 12.39 3.86
CA GLU A 50 2.63 13.15 3.62
C GLU A 50 3.90 12.29 3.57
N GLN A 51 3.88 11.08 4.15
CA GLN A 51 5.01 10.14 4.11
C GLN A 51 5.09 9.29 2.83
N VAL A 52 4.03 9.28 2.01
CA VAL A 52 3.96 8.52 0.77
C VAL A 52 4.29 9.46 -0.38
N LEU A 53 5.54 9.41 -0.85
CA LEU A 53 5.98 10.28 -1.95
C LEU A 53 5.32 9.91 -3.29
N ILE A 54 5.03 8.62 -3.53
CA ILE A 54 4.46 8.10 -4.77
C ILE A 54 3.58 6.88 -4.45
N ALA A 55 2.34 6.87 -4.95
CA ALA A 55 1.48 5.70 -5.05
C ALA A 55 1.30 5.34 -6.53
N LEU A 56 1.60 4.09 -6.91
CA LEU A 56 1.61 3.56 -8.29
C LEU A 56 0.65 2.37 -8.44
#